data_AF-A0A923YRL6-F1
#
_entry.id   AF-A0A923YRL6-F1
#
_cell.length_a   1.000
_cell.length_b   1.000
_cell.length_c   1.000
_cell.angle_alpha   90.00
_cell.angle_beta   90.00
_cell.angle_gamma   90.00
#
_symmetry.space_group_name_H-M   'P 1'
#
loop_
_entity.id
_entity.type
_entity.pdbx_description
1 polymer ?
#
loop_
_entity_poly.entity_id
_entity_poly.type
_entity_poly.pdbx_seq_one_letter_code
_entity_poly.pdbx_strand_id
1 'polypeptide(L)' 'DILNFKYSEDISQVKIINILGQELITKQINATEGNIDMSYLPSGTYIVKVKASDAEKTIKVVKK' A
#
# COMPACT_ATOMS: atom_id res chain seq x y z
N ASP A 1 11.69 3.84 -5.83
CA ASP A 1 10.44 3.33 -6.45
C ASP A 1 9.25 3.86 -5.69
N ILE A 2 8.31 4.50 -6.37
CA ILE A 2 7.14 5.10 -5.72
C ILE A 2 5.88 4.35 -6.18
N LEU A 3 5.13 3.81 -5.22
CA LEU A 3 3.81 3.25 -5.47
C LEU A 3 2.76 4.36 -5.33
N ASN A 4 1.99 4.60 -6.37
CA ASN A 4 0.91 5.58 -6.39
C ASN A 4 -0.44 4.86 -6.35
N PHE A 5 -1.39 5.44 -5.64
CA PHE A 5 -2.76 4.94 -5.55
C PHE A 5 -3.75 6.08 -5.66
N LYS A 6 -4.87 5.78 -6.31
CA LYS A 6 -6.00 6.68 -6.51
C LYS A 6 -7.29 5.89 -6.39
N TYR A 7 -8.28 6.45 -5.73
CA TYR A 7 -9.58 5.84 -5.53
C TYR A 7 -10.69 6.89 -5.63
N SER A 8 -11.94 6.45 -5.82
CA SER A 8 -13.11 7.32 -5.91
C SER A 8 -13.57 7.88 -4.55
N GLU A 9 -13.13 7.25 -3.46
CA GLU A 9 -13.39 7.66 -2.08
C GLU A 9 -12.07 7.84 -1.32
N ASP A 10 -12.15 8.47 -0.15
CA ASP A 10 -10.97 8.70 0.69
C ASP A 10 -10.34 7.37 1.14
N ILE A 11 -9.06 7.22 0.79
CA ILE A 11 -8.20 6.17 1.30
C ILE A 11 -7.82 6.57 2.72
N SER A 12 -8.27 5.81 3.72
CA SER A 12 -7.91 6.07 5.11
C SER A 12 -6.48 5.59 5.36
N GLN A 13 -6.18 4.34 4.97
CA GLN A 13 -4.93 3.67 5.33
C GLN A 13 -4.38 2.82 4.17
N VAL A 14 -3.06 2.79 4.04
CA VAL A 14 -2.34 1.82 3.21
C VAL A 14 -1.30 1.09 4.05
N LYS A 15 -1.26 -0.24 3.90
CA LYS A 15 -0.28 -1.12 4.52
C LYS A 15 0.50 -1.91 3.48
N ILE A 16 1.80 -2.06 3.68
CA ILE A 16 2.67 -2.92 2.86
C ILE A 16 3.21 -4.04 3.73
N ILE A 17 3.04 -5.26 3.26
CA ILE A 17 3.38 -6.49 3.96
C ILE A 17 4.27 -7.35 3.03
N ASN A 18 5.31 -7.99 3.56
CA ASN A 18 6.08 -8.97 2.78
C ASN A 18 5.36 -10.32 2.68
N ILE A 19 5.89 -11.26 1.89
CA ILE A 19 5.26 -12.57 1.71
C ILE A 19 5.16 -13.40 3.01
N LEU A 20 5.98 -13.07 4.02
CA LEU A 20 5.99 -13.74 5.31
C LEU A 20 4.91 -13.20 6.25
N GLY A 21 4.17 -12.17 5.84
CA GLY A 21 3.11 -11.56 6.64
C GLY A 21 3.59 -10.44 7.57
N GLN A 22 4.87 -10.03 7.49
CA GLN A 22 5.38 -8.93 8.31
C GLN A 22 4.94 -7.59 7.73
N GLU A 23 4.33 -6.74 8.56
CA GLU A 23 3.99 -5.36 8.21
C GLU A 23 5.27 -4.51 8.16
N LEU A 24 5.53 -3.91 7.01
CA LEU A 24 6.74 -3.11 6.77
C LEU A 24 6.45 -1.62 6.80
N ILE A 25 5.32 -1.21 6.22
CA ILE A 25 4.92 0.20 6.14
C ILE A 25 3.43 0.28 6.45
N THR A 26 3.06 1.22 7.31
CA THR A 26 1.69 1.67 7.50
C THR A 26 1.65 3.18 7.34
N LYS A 27 0.75 3.68 6.48
CA LYS A 27 0.58 5.10 6.22
C LYS A 27 -0.90 5.47 6.22
N GLN A 28 -1.25 6.52 6.95
CA GLN A 28 -2.55 7.17 6.83
C GLN A 28 -2.51 8.15 5.65
N ILE A 29 -3.51 8.12 4.79
CA ILE A 29 -3.58 8.96 3.59
C ILE A 29 -4.66 10.04 3.76
N ASN A 30 -5.86 9.65 4.19
CA ASN A 30 -7.03 10.52 4.37
C ASN A 30 -7.30 11.43 3.15
N ALA A 31 -7.17 10.85 1.96
CA ALA A 31 -7.37 11.52 0.68
C ALA A 31 -7.71 10.50 -0.41
N THR A 32 -8.27 10.96 -1.52
CA THR A 32 -8.58 10.13 -2.69
C THR A 32 -7.34 9.65 -3.47
N GLU A 33 -6.17 10.22 -3.18
CA GLU A 33 -4.90 9.85 -3.79
C GLU A 33 -3.74 9.89 -2.78
N GLY A 34 -2.69 9.12 -3.07
CA GLY A 34 -1.50 9.13 -2.26
C GLY A 34 -0.38 8.30 -2.85
N ASN A 35 0.75 8.30 -2.15
CA ASN A 35 1.91 7.53 -2.53
C ASN A 35 2.65 6.95 -1.31
N ILE A 36 3.38 5.86 -1.55
CA ILE A 36 4.38 5.30 -0.63
C ILE A 36 5.69 5.15 -1.39
N ASP A 37 6.77 5.65 -0.79
CA ASP A 37 8.11 5.34 -1.24
C ASP A 37 8.50 3.93 -0.77
N MET A 38 8.74 3.05 -1.74
CA MET A 38 9.19 1.68 -1.54
C MET A 38 10.69 1.54 -1.86
N SER A 39 11.42 2.63 -2.11
CA SER A 39 12.84 2.61 -2.48
C SER A 39 13.70 1.79 -1.51
N TYR A 40 13.42 1.89 -0.21
CA TYR A 40 14.14 1.19 0.86
C TYR A 40 13.82 -0.31 0.98
N LEU A 41 12.78 -0.80 0.30
CA LEU A 41 12.42 -2.22 0.32
C LEU A 41 13.25 -3.00 -0.71
N PRO A 42 13.73 -4.21 -0.43
CA PRO A 42 14.41 -5.01 -1.43
C PRO A 42 13.49 -5.40 -2.60
N SER A 43 14.07 -5.83 -3.73
CA SER A 43 13.29 -6.43 -4.81
C SER A 43 12.60 -7.69 -4.30
N GLY A 44 11.33 -7.88 -4.66
CA GLY A 44 10.51 -8.94 -4.10
C GLY A 44 9.01 -8.75 -4.31
N THR A 45 8.23 -9.70 -3.77
CA THR A 45 6.77 -9.63 -3.78
C THR A 45 6.25 -9.06 -2.48
N TYR A 46 5.29 -8.15 -2.59
CA TYR A 46 4.63 -7.48 -1.48
C TYR A 46 3.12 -7.58 -1.62
N ILE A 47 2.45 -7.60 -0.49
CA ILE A 47 1.01 -7.47 -0.39
C ILE A 47 0.70 -6.07 0.13
N VAL A 48 -0.04 -5.31 -0.66
CA VAL A 48 -0.50 -3.97 -0.33
C VAL A 48 -1.97 -4.04 0.03
N LYS A 49 -2.32 -3.60 1.23
CA LYS A 49 -3.70 -3.46 1.68
C LYS A 49 -4.08 -2.00 1.68
N VAL A 50 -5.15 -1.66 0.97
CA VAL A 50 -5.67 -0.29 0.85
C VAL A 50 -7.05 -0.29 1.48
N LYS A 51 -7.23 0.52 2.52
CA LYS A 51 -8.52 0.71 3.19
C LYS A 51 -9.11 2.05 2.77
N ALA A 52 -10.36 2.02 2.33
CA ALA A 52 -11.14 3.20 1.97
C ALA A 52 -12.57 3.02 2.50
N SER A 53 -13.07 3.99 3.26
CA SER A 53 -14.35 3.87 3.96
C SER A 53 -14.42 2.54 4.75
N ASP A 54 -15.46 1.74 4.51
CA ASP A 54 -15.68 0.41 5.12
C ASP A 54 -15.09 -0.76 4.32
N ALA A 55 -14.37 -0.51 3.23
CA ALA A 55 -13.80 -1.54 2.36
C ALA A 55 -12.27 -1.65 2.48
N GLU A 56 -11.75 -2.88 2.38
CA GLU A 56 -10.32 -3.17 2.22
C GLU A 56 -10.08 -3.90 0.89
N LYS A 57 -9.15 -3.39 0.08
CA LYS A 57 -8.64 -4.07 -1.11
C LYS A 57 -7.22 -4.56 -0.85
N THR A 58 -6.94 -5.80 -1.27
CA THR A 58 -5.61 -6.40 -1.21
C THR A 58 -5.04 -6.53 -2.62
N ILE A 59 -3.81 -6.09 -2.81
CA ILE A 59 -3.13 -6.01 -4.11
C ILE A 59 -1.75 -6.64 -3.99
N LYS A 60 -1.41 -7.57 -4.90
CA LYS A 60 -0.05 -8.10 -5.00
C LYS A 60 0.80 -7.17 -5.86
N VAL A 61 1.94 -6.74 -5.34
CA VAL A 61 2.92 -5.88 -6.03
C VAL A 61 4.24 -6.64 -6.15
N VAL A 62 4.84 -6.60 -7.34
CA VAL A 62 6.18 -7.16 -7.57
C VAL A 62 7.14 -6.00 -7.81
N LYS A 63 8.08 -5.80 -6.88
CA LYS A 63 9.17 -4.84 -7.00
C LYS A 63 10.37 -5.52 -7.67
N LYS A 64 10.90 -4.92 -8.73
CA LYS A 64 12.10 -5.39 -9.44
C LYS A 64 13.31 -4.58 -9.03
#